data_AF-A0AA90E626-F1
#
_entry.id   AF-A0AA90E626-F1
#
_cell.length_a   1.000
_cell.length_b   1.000
_cell.length_c   1.000
_cell.angle_alpha   90.00
_cell.angle_beta   90.00
_cell.angle_gamma   90.00
#
_symmetry.space_group_name_H-M   'P 1'
#
loop_
_entity.id
_entity.type
_entity.pdbx_description
1 polymer ?
#
loop_
_entity_poly.entity_id
_entity_poly.type
_entity_poly.pdbx_seq_one_letter_code
_entity_poly.pdbx_strand_id
1 'polypeptide(L)'
;MQIFLYDDDFYYKRPEIVVGPGSMPENSTAVKPKDGLWRAKFIPSLNDWIEGADQEYINGLKKDQFAEKNPVSEQLSALGRQLADEKLARKQAEIANKALGEHLVSLKLELLSIKGGKEIET
;
A
#
# COMPACT_ATOMS: atom_id res chain seq x y z
N MET A 1 -5.51 -6.26 32.07
CA MET A 1 -5.34 -4.81 32.33
C MET A 1 -4.60 -4.19 31.15
N GLN A 2 -5.01 -3.02 30.68
CA GLN A 2 -4.26 -2.29 29.64
C GLN A 2 -3.18 -1.43 30.29
N ILE A 3 -1.96 -1.51 29.76
CA ILE A 3 -0.81 -0.71 30.15
C ILE A 3 -0.25 0.02 28.93
N PHE A 4 0.58 1.02 29.16
CA PHE A 4 1.21 1.85 28.14
C PHE A 4 2.72 1.77 28.34
N LEU A 5 3.41 1.24 27.32
CA LEU A 5 4.85 1.04 27.36
C LEU A 5 5.59 2.28 26.86
N TYR A 6 6.78 2.53 27.42
CA TYR A 6 7.71 3.54 26.97
C TYR A 6 9.12 2.99 26.66
N ASP A 7 9.94 3.75 25.95
CA ASP A 7 11.36 3.45 25.69
C ASP A 7 12.28 3.92 26.83
N ASP A 8 13.57 3.67 26.69
CA ASP A 8 14.58 4.03 27.69
C ASP A 8 14.69 5.56 27.87
N ASP A 9 14.22 6.33 26.87
CA ASP A 9 14.11 7.79 26.89
C ASP A 9 12.71 8.27 27.36
N PHE A 10 11.89 7.35 27.87
CA PHE A 10 10.53 7.55 28.37
C PHE A 10 9.48 7.96 27.30
N TYR A 11 9.78 7.82 26.01
CA TYR A 11 8.80 8.08 24.96
C TYR A 11 7.82 6.92 24.80
N TYR A 12 6.56 7.26 24.56
CA TYR A 12 5.49 6.30 24.34
C TYR A 12 5.81 5.37 23.16
N LYS A 13 5.73 4.05 23.39
CA LYS A 13 5.87 3.02 22.35
C LYS A 13 4.52 2.53 21.84
N ARG A 14 3.73 1.90 22.71
CA ARG A 14 2.48 1.21 22.35
C ARG A 14 1.64 0.86 23.60
N PRO A 15 0.34 0.59 23.44
CA PRO A 15 -0.44 -0.04 24.49
C PRO A 15 -0.22 -1.56 24.49
N GLU A 16 -0.35 -2.19 25.65
CA GLU A 16 -0.27 -3.65 25.78
C GLU A 16 -1.34 -4.16 26.76
N ILE A 17 -1.94 -5.31 26.45
CA ILE A 17 -2.93 -5.96 27.32
C ILE A 17 -2.22 -7.07 28.09
N VAL A 18 -2.13 -6.92 29.42
CA VAL A 18 -1.60 -7.96 30.30
C VAL A 18 -2.75 -8.80 30.86
N VAL A 19 -2.64 -10.12 30.73
CA VAL A 19 -3.62 -11.10 31.23
C VAL A 19 -2.96 -11.93 32.35
N GLY A 20 -3.48 -11.82 33.57
CA GLY A 20 -2.99 -12.55 34.75
C GLY A 20 -2.29 -11.67 35.80
N PRO A 21 -1.91 -12.23 36.97
CA PRO A 21 -1.27 -11.51 38.09
C PRO A 21 0.20 -11.14 37.81
N GLY A 22 0.62 -11.14 36.55
CA GLY A 22 1.98 -10.82 36.14
C GLY A 22 2.34 -9.39 36.55
N SER A 23 3.50 -9.25 37.18
CA SER A 23 4.06 -7.96 37.60
C SER A 23 4.09 -7.00 36.42
N MET A 24 3.65 -5.77 36.67
CA MET A 24 3.70 -4.68 35.72
C MET A 24 5.14 -4.49 35.20
N PRO A 25 5.37 -4.48 33.87
CA PRO A 25 6.70 -4.24 33.32
C PRO A 25 7.27 -2.91 33.82
N GLU A 26 8.58 -2.86 34.07
CA GLU A 26 9.25 -1.66 34.60
C GLU A 26 9.06 -0.44 33.69
N ASN A 27 9.12 -0.64 32.37
CA ASN A 27 8.94 0.41 31.36
C ASN A 27 7.47 0.64 30.99
N SER A 28 6.55 0.52 31.95
CA SER A 28 5.12 0.67 31.72
C SER A 28 4.42 1.58 32.73
N THR A 29 3.27 2.10 32.34
CA THR A 29 2.34 2.83 33.21
C THR A 29 0.90 2.42 32.90
N ALA A 30 0.00 2.52 33.89
CA ALA A 30 -1.43 2.34 33.69
C ALA A 30 -2.09 3.65 33.18
N VAL A 31 -1.36 4.76 33.19
CA VAL A 31 -1.84 6.07 32.75
C VAL A 31 -1.74 6.15 31.23
N LYS A 32 -2.86 6.46 30.56
CA LYS A 32 -2.89 6.68 29.10
C LYS A 32 -2.22 8.02 28.74
N PRO A 33 -1.42 8.10 27.67
CA PRO A 33 -1.01 9.38 27.08
C PRO A 33 -2.20 10.29 26.77
N LYS A 34 -2.04 11.60 27.03
CA LYS A 34 -3.04 12.61 26.66
C LYS A 34 -3.13 12.71 25.14
N ASP A 35 -4.33 12.89 24.63
CA ASP A 35 -4.56 13.07 23.20
C ASP A 35 -3.96 14.43 22.76
N GLY A 36 -3.35 14.47 21.57
CA GLY A 36 -2.78 15.69 20.98
C GLY A 36 -1.28 15.95 21.26
N LEU A 37 -0.59 15.05 21.95
CA LEU A 37 0.87 15.11 22.11
C LEU A 37 1.60 14.61 20.86
N TRP A 38 2.51 15.41 20.30
CA TRP A 38 3.30 15.11 19.09
C TRP A 38 4.40 14.08 19.31
N ARG A 39 4.85 13.93 20.56
CA ARG A 39 5.67 12.80 21.01
C ARG A 39 5.54 12.64 22.52
N ALA A 40 4.55 11.87 22.98
CA ALA A 40 4.28 11.73 24.41
C ALA A 40 5.50 11.17 25.16
N LYS A 41 5.99 11.91 26.16
CA LYS A 41 7.08 11.50 27.05
C LYS A 41 6.55 11.33 28.46
N PHE A 42 6.75 10.15 29.03
CA PHE A 42 6.34 9.84 30.39
C PHE A 42 7.31 10.47 31.39
N ILE A 43 6.78 11.08 32.44
CA ILE A 43 7.56 11.65 33.52
C ILE A 43 7.23 10.87 34.80
N PRO A 44 8.09 9.92 35.25
CA PRO A 44 7.79 9.06 36.40
C PRO A 44 7.50 9.84 37.68
N SER A 45 8.17 10.97 37.90
CA SER A 45 7.95 11.83 39.08
C SER A 45 6.58 12.51 39.09
N LEU A 46 5.99 12.75 37.92
CA LEU A 46 4.64 13.31 37.78
C LEU A 46 3.57 12.23 37.59
N ASN A 47 4.00 11.00 37.29
CA ASN A 47 3.15 9.91 36.82
C ASN A 47 2.21 10.37 35.67
N ASP A 48 2.75 11.17 34.75
CA ASP A 48 1.97 11.81 33.69
C ASP A 48 2.77 11.91 32.38
N TRP A 49 2.06 12.11 31.28
CA TRP A 49 2.62 12.29 29.95
C TRP A 49 2.66 13.78 29.58
N ILE A 50 3.80 14.23 29.08
CA ILE A 50 4.00 15.59 28.57
C ILE A 50 4.38 15.58 27.09
N GLU A 51 4.30 16.74 26.47
CA GLU A 51 4.83 16.94 25.12
C GLU A 51 6.36 16.79 25.15
N GLY A 52 6.86 15.77 24.46
CA GLY A 52 8.28 15.48 24.35
C GLY A 52 8.87 15.82 22.99
N ALA A 53 8.06 16.32 22.04
CA ALA A 53 8.53 16.92 20.81
C ALA A 53 8.85 18.41 21.03
N ASP A 54 9.96 18.88 20.48
CA ASP A 54 10.24 20.30 20.42
C ASP A 54 9.48 20.99 19.27
N GLN A 55 9.47 22.32 19.29
CA GLN A 55 8.79 23.10 18.26
C GLN A 55 9.43 22.91 16.88
N GLU A 56 10.72 22.62 16.80
CA GLU A 56 11.41 22.40 15.52
C GLU A 56 10.91 21.11 14.85
N TYR A 57 10.80 20.02 15.61
CA TYR A 57 10.24 18.74 15.19
C TYR A 57 8.78 18.89 14.76
N ILE A 58 7.95 19.57 15.57
CA ILE A 58 6.53 19.82 15.24
C ILE A 58 6.43 20.65 13.95
N ASN A 59 7.26 21.67 13.80
CA ASN A 59 7.26 22.52 12.60
C ASN A 59 7.75 21.75 11.36
N GLY A 60 8.70 20.82 11.51
CA GLY A 60 9.14 19.91 10.45
C GLY A 60 8.01 19.01 9.97
N LEU A 61 7.32 18.33 10.89
CA LEU A 61 6.17 17.48 10.55
C LEU A 61 5.04 18.26 9.88
N LYS A 62 4.74 19.47 10.36
CA LYS A 62 3.75 20.34 9.72
C LYS A 62 4.18 20.73 8.31
N LYS A 63 5.45 21.06 8.07
CA LYS A 63 5.95 21.37 6.72
C LYS A 63 5.79 20.19 5.77
N ASP A 64 5.99 18.96 6.22
CA ASP A 64 5.78 17.77 5.40
C ASP A 64 4.28 17.46 5.18
N GLN A 65 3.44 17.70 6.18
CA GLN A 65 1.99 17.51 6.09
C GLN A 65 1.32 18.55 5.16
N PHE A 66 1.89 19.75 5.06
CA PHE A 66 1.48 20.83 4.15
C PHE A 66 2.40 20.98 2.95
N ALA A 67 3.30 20.03 2.68
CA ALA A 67 4.03 20.00 1.43
C ALA A 67 2.99 19.96 0.32
N GLU A 68 2.84 21.07 -0.40
CA GLU A 68 1.84 21.26 -1.43
C GLU A 68 1.77 20.00 -2.29
N LYS A 69 0.56 19.52 -2.57
CA LYS A 69 0.34 18.40 -3.50
C LYS A 69 1.21 18.64 -4.72
N ASN A 70 2.34 17.93 -4.81
CA ASN A 70 3.31 18.23 -5.82
C ASN A 70 2.66 17.88 -7.17
N PRO A 71 2.52 18.82 -8.12
CA PRO A 71 1.88 18.55 -9.41
C PRO A 71 2.56 17.37 -10.13
N VAL A 72 3.84 17.11 -9.85
CA VAL A 72 4.58 15.94 -10.33
C VAL A 72 4.00 14.62 -9.81
N SER A 73 3.52 14.56 -8.56
CA SER A 73 2.90 13.36 -7.98
C SER A 73 1.57 13.01 -8.65
N GLU A 74 0.75 14.02 -8.96
CA GLU A 74 -0.50 13.81 -9.68
C GLU A 74 -0.24 13.37 -11.13
N GLN A 75 0.75 13.97 -11.80
CA GLN A 75 1.18 13.56 -13.13
C GLN A 75 1.73 12.13 -13.15
N LEU A 76 2.58 11.75 -12.18
CA LEU A 76 3.08 10.37 -12.05
C LEU A 76 1.96 9.37 -11.85
N SER A 77 0.97 9.71 -11.02
CA SER A 77 -0.20 8.85 -10.80
C SER A 77 -1.05 8.70 -12.06
N ALA A 78 -1.22 9.79 -12.83
CA ALA A 78 -1.93 9.77 -14.10
C ALA A 78 -1.21 8.93 -15.16
N LEU A 79 0.10 9.14 -15.32
CA LEU A 79 0.94 8.34 -16.23
C LEU A 79 0.94 6.87 -15.85
N GLY A 80 0.97 6.55 -14.55
CA GLY A 80 0.87 5.18 -14.05
C GLY A 80 -0.43 4.49 -14.47
N ARG A 81 -1.56 5.20 -14.39
CA ARG A 81 -2.87 4.68 -14.87
C ARG A 81 -2.87 4.47 -16.38
N GLN A 82 -2.43 5.47 -17.15
CA GLN A 82 -2.38 5.35 -18.61
C GLN A 82 -1.51 4.18 -19.08
N LEU A 83 -0.37 3.96 -18.42
CA LEU A 83 0.51 2.84 -18.73
C LEU A 83 -0.13 1.48 -18.40
N ALA A 84 -0.91 1.39 -17.32
CA ALA A 84 -1.63 0.18 -16.97
C ALA A 84 -2.73 -0.14 -17.99
N ASP A 85 -3.49 0.87 -18.41
CA ASP A 85 -4.55 0.74 -19.42
C ASP A 85 -3.97 0.32 -20.77
N GLU A 86 -2.87 0.95 -21.21
CA GLU A 86 -2.19 0.62 -22.47
C GLU A 86 -1.66 -0.82 -22.45
N LYS A 87 -1.05 -1.26 -21.35
CA LYS A 87 -0.58 -2.65 -21.21
C LYS A 87 -1.73 -3.65 -21.29
N LEU A 88 -2.88 -3.32 -20.70
CA LEU A 88 -4.07 -4.17 -20.75
C LEU A 88 -4.62 -4.24 -22.18
N ALA A 89 -4.77 -3.10 -22.85
CA ALA A 89 -5.25 -3.01 -24.23
C ALA A 89 -4.33 -3.79 -25.18
N ARG A 90 -3.01 -3.65 -25.04
CA ARG A 90 -2.02 -4.38 -25.83
C ARG A 90 -2.13 -5.90 -25.63
N LYS A 91 -2.31 -6.35 -24.40
CA LYS A 91 -2.50 -7.79 -24.11
C LYS A 91 -3.78 -8.33 -24.74
N GLN A 92 -4.87 -7.57 -24.70
CA GLN A 92 -6.12 -7.96 -25.36
C GLN A 92 -5.97 -8.02 -26.88
N ALA A 93 -5.27 -7.05 -27.48
CA ALA A 93 -4.99 -7.04 -28.91
C ALA A 93 -4.11 -8.23 -29.34
N GLU A 94 -3.12 -8.61 -28.53
CA GLU A 94 -2.29 -9.78 -28.80
C GLU A 94 -3.10 -11.09 -28.78
N ILE A 95 -4.01 -11.24 -27.81
CA ILE A 95 -4.93 -12.38 -27.75
C ILE A 95 -5.83 -12.42 -28.99
N ALA A 96 -6.42 -11.28 -29.36
CA ALA A 96 -7.28 -11.18 -30.54
C ALA A 96 -6.53 -11.54 -31.83
N ASN A 97 -5.31 -11.01 -32.01
CA ASN A 97 -4.48 -11.30 -33.17
C ASN A 97 -4.11 -12.79 -33.26
N LYS A 98 -3.81 -13.43 -32.13
CA LYS A 98 -3.53 -14.87 -32.10
C LYS A 98 -4.75 -15.68 -32.53
N ALA A 99 -5.92 -15.38 -31.98
CA ALA A 99 -7.17 -16.06 -32.34
C ALA A 99 -7.50 -15.89 -33.83
N LEU A 100 -7.34 -14.68 -34.37
CA LEU A 100 -7.53 -14.42 -35.80
C LEU A 100 -6.55 -15.23 -36.67
N GLY A 101 -5.30 -15.37 -36.24
CA GLY A 101 -4.31 -16.21 -36.90
C GLY A 101 -4.73 -17.69 -36.94
N GLU A 102 -5.24 -18.22 -35.83
CA GLU A 102 -5.75 -19.59 -35.74
C GLU A 102 -6.95 -19.81 -36.68
N HIS A 103 -7.91 -18.88 -36.69
CA HIS A 103 -9.06 -18.95 -37.60
C HIS A 103 -8.65 -18.91 -39.08
N LEU A 104 -7.67 -18.06 -39.44
CA LEU A 104 -7.18 -17.97 -40.81
C LEU A 104 -6.49 -19.26 -41.27
N VAL A 105 -5.76 -19.94 -40.37
CA VAL A 105 -5.19 -21.26 -40.65
C VAL A 105 -6.29 -22.30 -40.85
N SER A 106 -7.33 -22.33 -40.00
CA SER A 106 -8.47 -23.26 -40.16
C SER A 106 -9.15 -23.10 -41.51
N LEU A 107 -9.52 -21.86 -41.86
CA LEU A 107 -10.16 -21.56 -43.14
C LEU A 107 -9.30 -21.97 -44.33
N LYS A 108 -7.98 -21.77 -44.24
CA LYS A 108 -7.05 -22.19 -45.29
C LYS A 108 -7.02 -23.72 -45.45
N LEU A 109 -7.07 -24.47 -44.35
CA LEU A 109 -7.11 -25.94 -44.36
C LEU A 109 -8.43 -26.47 -44.94
N GLU A 110 -9.56 -25.86 -44.57
CA GLU A 110 -10.89 -26.19 -45.12
C GLU A 110 -10.95 -25.96 -46.63
N LEU A 111 -10.46 -24.82 -47.12
CA LEU A 111 -10.38 -24.52 -48.56
C LEU A 111 -9.50 -25.51 -49.32
N LEU A 112 -8.36 -25.90 -48.77
CA LEU A 112 -7.48 -26.90 -49.39
C LEU A 112 -8.16 -28.28 -49.49
N SER A 113 -8.91 -28.67 -48.46
CA SER A 113 -9.65 -29.93 -48.43
C SER A 113 -10.76 -29.95 -49.49
N ILE A 114 -11.49 -28.84 -49.66
CA ILE A 114 -12.52 -28.70 -50.69
C ILE A 114 -11.90 -28.70 -52.09
N LYS A 115 -10.75 -28.04 -52.29
CA LYS A 115 -10.07 -27.99 -53.59
C LYS A 115 -9.51 -29.35 -53.99
N GLY A 116 -8.94 -30.12 -53.05
CA GLY A 116 -8.42 -31.46 -53.29
C GLY A 116 -9.50 -32.53 -53.53
N GLY A 117 -10.72 -32.31 -53.03
CA GLY A 117 -11.86 -33.23 -53.23
C GLY A 117 -12.56 -33.12 -54.58
N LYS A 118 -12.22 -32.14 -55.43
CA LYS A 118 -12.92 -31.87 -56.71
C LYS A 118 -12.26 -32.47 -57.95
N GLU A 119 -11.18 -33.25 -57.81
CA GLU A 119 -10.45 -33.83 -58.95
C GLU A 119 -10.88 -35.25 -59.35
N ILE A 120 -11.98 -35.79 -58.81
CA ILE A 120 -12.42 -37.16 -59.15
C ILE A 120 -13.93 -37.25 -59.42
N GLU A 121 -14.41 -36.57 -60.47
CA GLU A 121 -15.64 -36.97 -61.17
C GLU A 121 -15.45 -36.75 -62.68
N THR A 122 -14.99 -37.80 -63.36
CA THR A 122 -15.14 -38.04 -64.81
C THR A 122 -15.62 -39.45 -65.01
#